data_AF-F9Q2N1-F1
#
_entry.id   AF-F9Q2N1-F1
#
_cell.length_a   1.000
_cell.length_b   1.000
_cell.length_c   1.000
_cell.angle_alpha   90.00
_cell.angle_beta   90.00
_cell.angle_gamma   90.00
#
_symmetry.space_group_name_H-M   'P 1'
#
loop_
_entity.id
_entity.type
_entity.pdbx_description
1 polymer ?
#
loop_
_entity_poly.entity_id
_entity_poly.type
_entity_poly.pdbx_seq_one_letter_code
_entity_poly.pdbx_strand_id
1 'polypeptide(L)'
;MANIFDYLNDVAYDSFYDLPVNELDVLALTELTYLAFDDVVTQEPKRLIDLAPQIPRDTTMLTNKNRLQLLDQLSQHKRFKNCKLSNFINDIDPELQKQFAAMTYRISLDTYLLVFRGTDDSIIGWKEDFHMTYMKEIPAQKHALQYLEDFFAQHPNQKIILAGHSKGGNLAVYAASQLDPNLQKNIVAVYTFDAPGLHKELTETPGYQNMMERTKVFIPQGSIIGMMLEIPDKKSSFEAPP
;
A
#
# COMPACT_ATOMS: atom_id res chain seq x y z
N MET A 1 5.40 11.51 23.26
CA MET A 1 5.10 10.15 22.78
C MET A 1 5.67 10.10 21.38
N ALA A 2 6.48 9.09 21.07
CA ALA A 2 7.13 9.03 19.76
C ALA A 2 6.07 8.84 18.66
N ASN A 3 6.16 9.60 17.57
CA ASN A 3 5.29 9.47 16.40
C ASN A 3 6.10 9.13 15.15
N ILE A 4 5.42 8.97 14.01
CA ILE A 4 6.08 8.63 12.74
C ILE A 4 7.15 9.65 12.32
N PHE A 5 6.98 10.93 12.65
CA PHE A 5 7.94 11.98 12.31
C PHE A 5 9.21 11.91 13.15
N ASP A 6 9.13 11.46 14.41
CA ASP A 6 10.31 11.18 15.23
C ASP A 6 11.15 10.07 14.58
N TYR A 7 10.50 8.98 14.18
CA TYR A 7 11.15 7.90 13.43
C TYR A 7 11.82 8.42 12.15
N LEU A 8 11.11 9.24 11.34
CA LEU A 8 11.66 9.76 10.08
C LEU A 8 12.92 10.59 10.30
N ASN A 9 12.97 11.37 11.39
CA ASN A 9 14.16 12.14 11.76
C ASN A 9 15.33 11.21 12.14
N ASP A 10 15.07 10.15 12.91
CA ASP A 10 16.09 9.19 13.34
C ASP A 10 16.78 8.50 12.17
N VAL A 11 16.03 8.17 11.11
CA VAL A 11 16.55 7.48 9.92
C VAL A 11 16.86 8.40 8.74
N ALA A 12 16.83 9.73 8.93
CA ALA A 12 16.89 10.72 7.84
C ALA A 12 18.16 10.60 6.97
N TYR A 13 19.26 10.13 7.55
CA TYR A 13 20.58 10.05 6.91
C TYR A 13 20.95 8.63 6.42
N ASP A 14 20.13 7.63 6.73
CA ASP A 14 20.35 6.24 6.32
C ASP A 14 19.65 5.94 5.00
N SER A 15 20.33 5.25 4.08
CA SER A 15 19.68 4.66 2.90
C SER A 15 19.08 3.29 3.22
N PHE A 16 18.31 2.72 2.30
CA PHE A 16 17.86 1.32 2.42
C PHE A 16 19.00 0.28 2.37
N TYR A 17 20.22 0.69 1.99
CA TYR A 17 21.42 -0.15 2.08
C TYR A 17 22.10 -0.05 3.45
N ASP A 18 21.98 1.09 4.12
CA ASP A 18 22.52 1.32 5.46
C ASP A 18 21.63 0.63 6.51
N LEU A 19 20.31 0.79 6.38
CA LEU A 19 19.30 0.15 7.20
C LEU A 19 18.20 -0.47 6.31
N PRO A 20 17.97 -1.80 6.39
CA PRO A 20 16.91 -2.46 5.62
C PRO A 20 15.53 -1.82 5.82
N VAL A 21 14.66 -2.00 4.82
CA VAL A 21 13.27 -1.53 4.84
C VAL A 21 12.51 -2.19 6.00
N ASN A 22 11.77 -1.39 6.76
CA ASN A 22 10.93 -1.85 7.87
C ASN A 22 9.47 -1.38 7.70
N GLU A 23 8.61 -1.76 8.64
CA GLU A 23 7.18 -1.45 8.67
C GLU A 23 6.86 0.05 8.67
N LEU A 24 7.68 0.89 9.32
CA LEU A 24 7.44 2.33 9.41
C LEU A 24 7.79 3.04 8.10
N ASP A 25 8.78 2.54 7.35
CA ASP A 25 9.02 2.98 5.97
C ASP A 25 7.83 2.68 5.06
N VAL A 26 7.32 1.45 5.16
CA VAL A 26 6.19 0.99 4.34
C VAL A 26 4.91 1.74 4.72
N LEU A 27 4.70 2.02 6.00
CA LEU A 27 3.60 2.87 6.47
C LEU A 27 3.70 4.28 5.90
N ALA A 28 4.87 4.91 5.96
CA ALA A 28 5.09 6.25 5.43
C ALA A 28 4.83 6.34 3.92
N LEU A 29 5.33 5.38 3.13
CA LEU A 29 5.07 5.32 1.69
C LEU A 29 3.62 4.93 1.37
N THR A 30 2.97 4.17 2.25
CA THR A 30 1.54 3.86 2.12
C THR A 30 0.68 5.11 2.30
N GLU A 31 0.91 5.88 3.38
CA GLU A 31 0.21 7.14 3.64
C GLU A 31 0.46 8.19 2.55
N LEU A 32 1.66 8.23 1.99
CA LEU A 32 1.99 9.14 0.90
C LEU A 32 1.08 8.92 -0.33
N THR A 33 0.67 7.68 -0.59
CA THR A 33 -0.15 7.27 -1.76
C THR A 33 -1.57 7.87 -1.76
N TYR A 34 -1.99 8.52 -0.67
CA TYR A 34 -3.24 9.26 -0.61
C TYR A 34 -3.18 10.65 -1.28
N LEU A 35 -1.99 11.19 -1.54
CA LEU A 35 -1.86 12.48 -2.23
C LEU A 35 -2.21 12.36 -3.72
N ALA A 36 -2.58 13.49 -4.32
CA ALA A 36 -2.93 13.58 -5.74
C ALA A 36 -1.67 13.55 -6.61
N PHE A 37 -1.26 12.34 -7.01
CA PHE A 37 -0.16 12.10 -7.94
C PHE A 37 -0.62 12.03 -9.41
N ASP A 38 -1.92 12.25 -9.66
CA ASP A 38 -2.51 12.32 -11.00
C ASP A 38 -1.72 13.29 -11.88
N ASP A 39 -1.42 12.88 -13.12
CA ASP A 39 -0.61 13.61 -14.10
C ASP A 39 0.85 13.92 -13.70
N VAL A 40 1.25 13.68 -12.45
CA VAL A 40 2.60 13.94 -11.92
C VAL A 40 3.48 12.68 -12.03
N VAL A 41 2.95 11.53 -11.62
CA VAL A 41 3.63 10.23 -11.72
C VAL A 41 3.15 9.52 -12.98
N THR A 42 4.07 9.29 -13.92
CA THR A 42 3.80 8.56 -15.16
C THR A 42 4.36 7.14 -15.09
N GLN A 43 4.37 6.43 -16.23
CA GLN A 43 5.06 5.14 -16.31
C GLN A 43 6.58 5.26 -16.19
N GLU A 44 7.15 6.44 -16.52
CA GLU A 44 8.58 6.66 -16.40
C GLU A 44 8.98 6.90 -14.94
N PRO A 45 9.89 6.08 -14.35
CA PRO A 45 10.24 6.22 -12.94
C PRO A 45 10.99 7.51 -12.61
N LYS A 46 10.40 8.36 -11.78
CA LYS A 46 10.96 9.65 -11.32
C LYS A 46 11.20 9.66 -9.82
N ARG A 47 12.24 10.36 -9.35
CA ARG A 47 12.58 10.37 -7.92
C ARG A 47 11.58 11.19 -7.13
N LEU A 48 11.32 10.78 -5.89
CA LEU A 48 10.41 11.49 -4.98
C LEU A 48 10.75 12.98 -4.84
N ILE A 49 12.03 13.32 -4.71
CA ILE A 49 12.48 14.72 -4.60
C ILE A 49 12.12 15.58 -5.82
N ASP A 50 12.08 14.99 -7.01
CA ASP A 50 11.77 15.71 -8.25
C ASP A 50 10.25 15.89 -8.42
N LEU A 51 9.45 15.00 -7.82
CA LEU A 51 7.99 15.00 -7.90
C LEU A 51 7.34 15.85 -6.80
N ALA A 52 7.91 15.87 -5.59
CA ALA A 52 7.33 16.54 -4.43
C ALA A 52 6.94 18.02 -4.62
N PRO A 53 7.69 18.84 -5.38
CA PRO A 53 7.30 20.22 -5.66
C PRO A 53 6.06 20.36 -6.57
N GLN A 54 5.70 19.31 -7.31
CA GLN A 54 4.60 19.31 -8.27
C GLN A 54 3.27 18.86 -7.64
N ILE A 55 3.31 18.31 -6.43
CA ILE A 55 2.10 17.80 -5.75
C ILE A 55 1.26 18.98 -5.23
N PRO A 56 -0.05 19.02 -5.55
CA PRO A 56 -0.96 20.04 -5.03
C PRO A 56 -0.94 20.10 -3.50
N ARG A 57 -0.96 21.32 -2.96
CA ARG A 57 -0.92 21.58 -1.51
C ARG A 57 -2.28 21.98 -0.94
N ASP A 58 -3.32 22.04 -1.77
CA ASP A 58 -4.68 22.34 -1.34
C ASP A 58 -5.18 21.26 -0.38
N THR A 59 -5.76 21.69 0.74
CA THR A 59 -6.26 20.76 1.75
C THR A 59 -7.56 20.12 1.27
N THR A 60 -7.60 18.80 1.29
CA THR A 60 -8.78 17.97 0.98
C THR A 60 -8.95 16.91 2.05
N MET A 61 -9.97 16.04 1.92
CA MET A 61 -10.11 14.87 2.80
C MET A 61 -8.87 13.95 2.73
N LEU A 62 -8.26 13.82 1.55
CA LEU A 62 -7.08 12.98 1.35
C LEU A 62 -5.78 13.75 1.58
N THR A 63 -5.72 15.03 1.23
CA THR A 63 -4.55 15.90 1.40
C THR A 63 -4.67 16.70 2.69
N ASN A 64 -4.11 16.19 3.77
CA ASN A 64 -4.07 16.88 5.07
C ASN A 64 -2.65 17.35 5.43
N LYS A 65 -2.53 18.17 6.48
CA LYS A 65 -1.24 18.73 6.94
C LYS A 65 -0.20 17.66 7.26
N ASN A 66 -0.60 16.55 7.87
CA ASN A 66 0.34 15.48 8.24
C ASN A 66 0.90 14.79 6.99
N ARG A 67 0.08 14.54 5.96
CA ARG A 67 0.55 13.96 4.69
C ARG A 67 1.42 14.92 3.88
N LEU A 68 1.13 16.22 3.91
CA LEU A 68 1.99 17.22 3.30
C LEU A 68 3.35 17.32 4.02
N GLN A 69 3.34 17.29 5.36
CA GLN A 69 4.57 17.21 6.16
C GLN A 69 5.36 15.92 5.85
N LEU A 70 4.65 14.80 5.69
CA LEU A 70 5.24 13.52 5.30
C LEU A 70 5.93 13.63 3.94
N LEU A 71 5.24 14.16 2.92
CA LEU A 71 5.82 14.41 1.60
C LEU A 71 7.09 15.25 1.70
N ASP A 72 7.05 16.34 2.48
CA ASP A 72 8.20 17.23 2.64
C ASP A 72 9.39 16.51 3.27
N GLN A 73 9.21 15.79 4.38
CA GLN A 73 10.29 15.04 5.03
C GLN A 73 10.84 13.92 4.13
N LEU A 74 9.97 13.08 3.56
CA LEU A 74 10.40 11.98 2.70
C LEU A 74 11.16 12.49 1.46
N SER A 75 10.77 13.65 0.90
CA SER A 75 11.46 14.25 -0.25
C SER A 75 12.87 14.77 0.08
N GLN A 76 13.19 15.01 1.35
CA GLN A 76 14.49 15.56 1.78
C GLN A 76 15.41 14.50 2.41
N HIS A 77 14.84 13.46 3.02
CA HIS A 77 15.60 12.43 3.73
C HIS A 77 16.35 11.51 2.75
N LYS A 78 17.63 11.23 3.02
CA LYS A 78 18.46 10.34 2.19
C LYS A 78 17.81 8.98 1.99
N ARG A 79 17.06 8.52 2.99
CA ARG A 79 16.30 7.27 2.97
C ARG A 79 15.31 7.16 1.81
N PHE A 80 14.53 8.21 1.55
CA PHE A 80 13.36 8.11 0.66
C PHE A 80 13.46 8.97 -0.59
N LYS A 81 14.22 10.06 -0.56
CA LYS A 81 14.21 11.07 -1.63
C LYS A 81 14.56 10.53 -3.02
N ASN A 82 15.34 9.45 -3.06
CA ASN A 82 15.78 8.79 -4.29
C ASN A 82 14.91 7.59 -4.70
N CYS A 83 13.89 7.23 -3.93
CA CYS A 83 12.86 6.28 -4.37
C CYS A 83 12.29 6.75 -5.69
N LYS A 84 12.16 5.85 -6.66
CA LYS A 84 11.51 6.19 -7.93
C LYS A 84 10.06 5.77 -7.90
N LEU A 85 9.17 6.72 -8.16
CA LEU A 85 7.73 6.50 -8.25
C LEU A 85 7.37 6.32 -9.73
N SER A 86 6.50 5.36 -10.01
CA SER A 86 5.95 5.10 -11.35
C SER A 86 4.57 4.45 -11.25
N ASN A 87 3.89 4.38 -12.38
CA ASN A 87 2.64 3.61 -12.56
C ASN A 87 1.58 4.00 -11.52
N PHE A 88 1.45 5.30 -11.22
CA PHE A 88 0.34 5.78 -10.41
C PHE A 88 -0.95 5.64 -11.22
N ILE A 89 -1.97 5.07 -10.60
CA ILE A 89 -3.32 4.97 -11.15
C ILE A 89 -4.30 5.42 -10.08
N ASN A 90 -5.31 6.16 -10.50
CA ASN A 90 -6.45 6.58 -9.70
C ASN A 90 -7.69 6.47 -10.59
N ASP A 91 -8.42 5.37 -10.42
CA ASP A 91 -9.46 4.92 -11.34
C ASP A 91 -10.77 4.71 -10.56
N ILE A 92 -11.72 5.61 -10.81
CA ILE A 92 -13.08 5.59 -10.25
C ILE A 92 -14.04 5.28 -11.39
N ASP A 93 -14.70 4.13 -11.31
CA ASP A 93 -15.66 3.66 -12.31
C ASP A 93 -17.05 3.52 -11.68
N PRO A 94 -18.00 4.43 -12.01
CA PRO A 94 -19.36 4.39 -11.49
C PRO A 94 -20.18 3.18 -11.94
N GLU A 95 -19.95 2.67 -13.16
CA GLU A 95 -20.70 1.55 -13.73
C GLU A 95 -20.31 0.24 -13.05
N LEU A 96 -19.00 0.05 -12.86
CA LEU A 96 -18.48 -1.09 -12.09
C LEU A 96 -18.59 -0.89 -10.58
N GLN A 97 -18.93 0.31 -10.12
CA GLN A 97 -18.94 0.70 -8.71
C GLN A 97 -17.60 0.40 -8.03
N LYS A 98 -16.52 0.77 -8.72
CA LYS A 98 -15.14 0.46 -8.39
C LYS A 98 -14.40 1.74 -8.06
N GLN A 99 -13.66 1.73 -6.95
CA GLN A 99 -12.63 2.71 -6.68
C GLN A 99 -11.30 1.98 -6.50
N PHE A 100 -10.32 2.32 -7.34
CA PHE A 100 -9.00 1.71 -7.29
C PHE A 100 -7.91 2.76 -7.43
N ALA A 101 -6.89 2.70 -6.59
CA ALA A 101 -5.68 3.47 -6.80
C ALA A 101 -4.45 2.70 -6.33
N ALA A 102 -3.35 2.84 -7.05
CA ALA A 102 -2.11 2.14 -6.77
C ALA A 102 -0.89 2.96 -7.18
N MET A 103 0.25 2.68 -6.55
CA MET A 103 1.54 3.28 -6.90
C MET A 103 2.66 2.25 -6.76
N THR A 104 3.63 2.32 -7.68
CA THR A 104 4.86 1.54 -7.62
C THR A 104 6.03 2.43 -7.17
N TYR A 105 6.75 1.97 -6.15
CA TYR A 105 8.00 2.54 -5.67
C TYR A 105 9.14 1.57 -5.97
N ARG A 106 10.19 2.06 -6.63
CA ARG A 106 11.48 1.37 -6.67
C ARG A 106 12.33 1.86 -5.49
N ILE A 107 12.47 1.02 -4.47
CA ILE A 107 13.18 1.34 -3.22
C ILE A 107 14.65 0.92 -3.26
N SER A 108 15.00 -0.15 -3.99
CA SER A 108 16.39 -0.55 -4.24
C SER A 108 16.60 -0.94 -5.72
N LEU A 109 17.80 -1.45 -6.05
CA LEU A 109 18.06 -1.96 -7.40
C LEU A 109 17.17 -3.16 -7.76
N ASP A 110 16.84 -4.01 -6.80
CA ASP A 110 16.18 -5.31 -6.98
C ASP A 110 14.82 -5.46 -6.27
N THR A 111 14.41 -4.43 -5.51
CA THR A 111 13.21 -4.47 -4.68
C THR A 111 12.30 -3.30 -5.00
N TYR A 112 11.02 -3.64 -5.18
CA TYR A 112 9.94 -2.70 -5.41
C TYR A 112 8.90 -2.82 -4.31
N LEU A 113 8.24 -1.72 -3.99
CA LEU A 113 7.09 -1.65 -3.12
C LEU A 113 5.89 -1.23 -3.97
N LEU A 114 4.86 -2.06 -4.03
CA LEU A 114 3.60 -1.76 -4.68
C LEU A 114 2.57 -1.47 -3.58
N VAL A 115 2.00 -0.27 -3.60
CA VAL A 115 1.01 0.18 -2.62
C VAL A 115 -0.34 0.28 -3.29
N PHE A 116 -1.35 -0.35 -2.69
CA PHE A 116 -2.75 -0.09 -3.01
C PHE A 116 -3.33 0.91 -2.01
N ARG A 117 -3.92 2.01 -2.51
CA ARG A 117 -4.58 3.01 -1.65
C ARG A 117 -5.86 2.42 -1.07
N GLY A 118 -6.16 2.77 0.17
CA GLY A 118 -7.49 2.55 0.73
C GLY A 118 -8.54 3.49 0.10
N THR A 119 -9.72 3.47 0.70
CA THR A 119 -10.88 4.22 0.22
C THR A 119 -10.64 5.72 0.25
N ASP A 120 -11.11 6.40 -0.79
CA ASP A 120 -11.14 7.86 -0.86
C ASP A 120 -12.44 8.42 -0.27
N ASP A 121 -12.73 9.69 -0.50
CA ASP A 121 -13.96 10.36 -0.05
C ASP A 121 -15.15 10.14 -0.99
N SER A 122 -15.01 9.32 -2.05
CA SER A 122 -16.10 9.06 -2.97
C SER A 122 -17.15 8.11 -2.40
N ILE A 123 -18.43 8.38 -2.67
CA ILE A 123 -19.54 7.48 -2.32
C ILE A 123 -19.33 6.10 -2.96
N ILE A 124 -18.72 6.05 -4.14
CA ILE A 124 -18.40 4.80 -4.85
C ILE A 124 -17.42 3.96 -4.03
N GLY A 125 -16.36 4.57 -3.50
CA GLY A 125 -15.39 3.90 -2.65
C GLY A 125 -16.03 3.29 -1.40
N TRP A 126 -16.83 4.09 -0.67
CA TRP A 126 -17.58 3.59 0.49
C TRP A 126 -18.56 2.49 0.12
N LYS A 127 -19.24 2.59 -1.03
CA LYS A 127 -20.16 1.55 -1.50
C LYS A 127 -19.44 0.23 -1.77
N GLU A 128 -18.26 0.28 -2.39
CA GLU A 128 -17.43 -0.90 -2.65
C GLU A 128 -16.90 -1.52 -1.33
N ASP A 129 -16.61 -0.71 -0.31
CA ASP A 129 -16.27 -1.22 1.02
C ASP A 129 -17.39 -2.05 1.65
N PHE A 130 -18.65 -1.61 1.50
CA PHE A 130 -19.80 -2.40 1.94
C PHE A 130 -19.93 -3.69 1.13
N HIS A 131 -19.70 -3.64 -0.19
CA HIS A 131 -19.74 -4.82 -1.05
C HIS A 131 -18.75 -5.89 -0.60
N MET A 132 -17.57 -5.50 -0.11
CA MET A 132 -16.54 -6.40 0.42
C MET A 132 -16.99 -7.21 1.63
N THR A 133 -18.11 -6.88 2.28
CA THR A 133 -18.65 -7.65 3.41
C THR A 133 -19.50 -8.85 3.00
N TYR A 134 -19.96 -8.91 1.75
CA TYR A 134 -20.89 -9.96 1.29
C TYR A 134 -20.62 -10.46 -0.14
N MET A 135 -19.92 -9.71 -0.98
CA MET A 135 -19.50 -10.16 -2.30
C MET A 135 -18.26 -11.03 -2.16
N LYS A 136 -18.25 -12.17 -2.85
CA LYS A 136 -17.09 -13.07 -2.87
C LYS A 136 -15.80 -12.34 -3.27
N GLU A 137 -15.90 -11.48 -4.28
CA GLU A 137 -14.81 -10.64 -4.78
C GLU A 137 -15.37 -9.28 -5.21
N ILE A 138 -14.64 -8.20 -4.92
CA ILE A 138 -14.96 -6.85 -5.41
C ILE A 138 -14.15 -6.50 -6.68
N PRO A 139 -14.63 -5.58 -7.53
CA PRO A 139 -13.89 -5.17 -8.72
C PRO A 139 -12.47 -4.67 -8.45
N ALA A 140 -12.24 -3.90 -7.37
CA ALA A 140 -10.91 -3.42 -7.01
C ALA A 140 -9.91 -4.55 -6.67
N GLN A 141 -10.37 -5.69 -6.13
CA GLN A 141 -9.51 -6.85 -5.86
C GLN A 141 -8.96 -7.46 -7.16
N LYS A 142 -9.81 -7.57 -8.19
CA LYS A 142 -9.39 -8.04 -9.52
C LYS A 142 -8.43 -7.06 -10.17
N HIS A 143 -8.68 -5.76 -10.01
CA HIS A 143 -7.79 -4.73 -10.55
C HIS A 143 -6.42 -4.73 -9.84
N ALA A 144 -6.39 -4.99 -8.53
CA ALA A 144 -5.15 -5.14 -7.77
C ALA A 144 -4.30 -6.32 -8.25
N LEU A 145 -4.94 -7.47 -8.55
CA LEU A 145 -4.28 -8.61 -9.15
C LEU A 145 -3.71 -8.26 -10.53
N GLN A 146 -4.52 -7.64 -11.40
CA GLN A 146 -4.08 -7.22 -12.73
C GLN A 146 -2.87 -6.27 -12.66
N TYR A 147 -2.91 -5.28 -11.75
CA TYR A 147 -1.80 -4.35 -11.56
C TYR A 147 -0.49 -5.08 -11.17
N LEU A 148 -0.60 -6.10 -10.32
CA LEU A 148 0.54 -6.93 -9.91
C LEU A 148 1.05 -7.83 -11.05
N GLU A 149 0.15 -8.40 -11.84
CA GLU A 149 0.49 -9.21 -13.02
C GLU A 149 1.18 -8.36 -14.10
N ASP A 150 0.66 -7.15 -14.37
CA ASP A 150 1.25 -6.20 -15.31
C ASP A 150 2.66 -5.79 -14.87
N PHE A 151 2.87 -5.61 -13.56
CA PHE A 151 4.20 -5.39 -13.01
C PHE A 151 5.12 -6.57 -13.33
N PHE A 152 4.72 -7.81 -13.05
CA PHE A 152 5.56 -8.98 -13.28
C PHE A 152 5.80 -9.26 -14.78
N ALA A 153 4.87 -8.90 -15.66
CA ALA A 153 5.08 -8.96 -17.10
C ALA A 153 6.26 -8.08 -17.55
N GLN A 154 6.45 -6.92 -16.90
CA GLN A 154 7.56 -6.00 -17.17
C GLN A 154 8.82 -6.33 -16.37
N HIS A 155 8.65 -6.96 -15.21
CA HIS A 155 9.69 -7.16 -14.19
C HIS A 155 9.68 -8.58 -13.58
N PRO A 156 9.85 -9.65 -14.38
CA PRO A 156 9.53 -11.03 -13.97
C PRO A 156 10.36 -11.60 -12.82
N ASN A 157 11.54 -11.03 -12.54
CA ASN A 157 12.49 -11.54 -11.54
C ASN A 157 12.73 -10.57 -10.37
N GLN A 158 11.94 -9.50 -10.25
CA GLN A 158 12.13 -8.49 -9.21
C GLN A 158 11.46 -8.90 -7.90
N LYS A 159 12.05 -8.51 -6.77
CA LYS A 159 11.43 -8.71 -5.46
C LYS A 159 10.35 -7.68 -5.23
N ILE A 160 9.25 -8.10 -4.63
CA ILE A 160 8.09 -7.25 -4.37
C ILE A 160 7.74 -7.25 -2.89
N ILE A 161 7.54 -6.06 -2.36
CA ILE A 161 6.78 -5.80 -1.15
C ILE A 161 5.41 -5.30 -1.60
N LEU A 162 4.33 -5.87 -1.06
CA LEU A 162 2.99 -5.32 -1.22
C LEU A 162 2.58 -4.60 0.04
N ALA A 163 1.82 -3.52 -0.09
CA ALA A 163 1.26 -2.85 1.07
C ALA A 163 -0.07 -2.18 0.77
N GLY A 164 -0.81 -1.89 1.85
CA GLY A 164 -1.95 -1.00 1.79
C GLY A 164 -2.57 -0.77 3.16
N HIS A 165 -3.32 0.32 3.23
CA HIS A 165 -4.08 0.72 4.42
C HIS A 165 -5.58 0.53 4.16
N SER A 166 -6.33 0.09 5.19
CA SER A 166 -7.78 -0.13 5.11
C SER A 166 -8.14 -1.05 3.93
N LYS A 167 -9.03 -0.63 3.01
CA LYS A 167 -9.31 -1.38 1.76
C LYS A 167 -8.04 -1.81 1.02
N GLY A 168 -7.04 -0.93 0.93
CA GLY A 168 -5.79 -1.21 0.22
C GLY A 168 -5.03 -2.41 0.76
N GLY A 169 -5.09 -2.66 2.08
CA GLY A 169 -4.45 -3.85 2.66
C GLY A 169 -5.21 -5.15 2.32
N ASN A 170 -6.54 -5.10 2.20
CA ASN A 170 -7.32 -6.21 1.65
C ASN A 170 -6.93 -6.48 0.20
N LEU A 171 -6.83 -5.44 -0.63
CA LEU A 171 -6.38 -5.55 -2.02
C LEU A 171 -4.99 -6.18 -2.13
N ALA A 172 -4.06 -5.78 -1.24
CA ALA A 172 -2.70 -6.32 -1.20
C ALA A 172 -2.68 -7.82 -0.91
N VAL A 173 -3.41 -8.28 0.11
CA VAL A 173 -3.47 -9.70 0.49
C VAL A 173 -4.21 -10.50 -0.58
N TYR A 174 -5.29 -9.96 -1.14
CA TYR A 174 -6.01 -10.59 -2.22
C TYR A 174 -5.11 -10.83 -3.43
N ALA A 175 -4.49 -9.77 -3.97
CA ALA A 175 -3.62 -9.85 -5.14
C ALA A 175 -2.46 -10.83 -4.92
N ALA A 176 -1.82 -10.79 -3.74
CA ALA A 176 -0.77 -11.73 -3.38
C ALA A 176 -1.24 -13.19 -3.39
N SER A 177 -2.43 -13.44 -2.82
CA SER A 177 -2.99 -14.79 -2.68
C SER A 177 -3.42 -15.42 -4.01
N GLN A 178 -3.85 -14.60 -4.96
CA GLN A 178 -4.36 -15.06 -6.26
C GLN A 178 -3.29 -15.13 -7.35
N LEU A 179 -2.13 -14.53 -7.13
CA LEU A 179 -1.01 -14.55 -8.07
C LEU A 179 -0.50 -15.98 -8.32
N ASP A 180 0.00 -16.26 -9.52
CA ASP A 180 0.65 -17.54 -9.85
C ASP A 180 1.72 -17.92 -8.80
N PRO A 181 1.72 -19.17 -8.29
CA PRO A 181 2.67 -19.59 -7.25
C PRO A 181 4.15 -19.39 -7.61
N ASN A 182 4.53 -19.45 -8.89
CA ASN A 182 5.91 -19.19 -9.32
C ASN A 182 6.29 -17.72 -9.21
N LEU A 183 5.33 -16.81 -9.28
CA LEU A 183 5.54 -15.38 -9.06
C LEU A 183 5.39 -15.01 -7.58
N GLN A 184 4.52 -15.71 -6.83
CA GLN A 184 4.38 -15.50 -5.38
C GLN A 184 5.72 -15.60 -4.65
N LYS A 185 6.66 -16.45 -5.09
CA LYS A 185 8.00 -16.58 -4.48
C LYS A 185 8.81 -15.28 -4.48
N ASN A 186 8.51 -14.36 -5.39
CA ASN A 186 9.16 -13.06 -5.50
C ASN A 186 8.53 -12.01 -4.56
N ILE A 187 7.34 -12.27 -4.01
CA ILE A 187 6.74 -11.43 -2.97
C ILE A 187 7.45 -11.73 -1.66
N VAL A 188 8.26 -10.79 -1.17
CA VAL A 188 9.06 -10.97 0.04
C VAL A 188 8.30 -10.60 1.31
N ALA A 189 7.31 -9.71 1.21
CA ALA A 189 6.44 -9.33 2.32
C ALA A 189 5.13 -8.70 1.82
N VAL A 190 4.07 -8.83 2.62
CA VAL A 190 2.81 -8.09 2.45
C VAL A 190 2.55 -7.35 3.76
N TYR A 191 2.42 -6.02 3.73
CA TYR A 191 2.12 -5.20 4.90
C TYR A 191 0.69 -4.69 4.84
N THR A 192 -0.10 -4.99 5.87
CA THR A 192 -1.46 -4.48 5.98
C THR A 192 -1.60 -3.59 7.20
N PHE A 193 -2.11 -2.38 6.98
CA PHE A 193 -2.39 -1.42 8.04
C PHE A 193 -3.90 -1.26 8.17
N ASP A 194 -4.45 -1.65 9.31
CA ASP A 194 -5.87 -1.58 9.63
C ASP A 194 -6.80 -2.14 8.55
N ALA A 195 -6.39 -3.23 7.90
CA ALA A 195 -7.11 -3.82 6.78
C ALA A 195 -8.12 -4.86 7.24
N PRO A 196 -9.28 -4.98 6.59
CA PRO A 196 -10.36 -5.82 7.08
C PRO A 196 -10.11 -7.33 6.99
N GLY A 197 -9.08 -7.79 6.29
CA GLY A 197 -8.85 -9.21 6.04
C GLY A 197 -9.57 -9.71 4.79
N LEU A 198 -9.70 -11.03 4.60
CA LEU A 198 -10.41 -11.65 3.47
C LEU A 198 -11.56 -12.53 3.96
N HIS A 199 -12.46 -12.90 3.04
CA HIS A 199 -13.48 -13.92 3.34
C HIS A 199 -12.85 -15.28 3.65
N LYS A 200 -13.46 -16.01 4.60
CA LYS A 200 -12.98 -17.32 5.06
C LYS A 200 -12.67 -18.30 3.92
N GLU A 201 -13.53 -18.36 2.90
CA GLU A 201 -13.33 -19.22 1.72
C GLU A 201 -12.00 -18.94 1.00
N LEU A 202 -11.56 -17.67 0.95
CA LEU A 202 -10.28 -17.29 0.37
C LEU A 202 -9.13 -17.64 1.31
N THR A 203 -9.33 -17.52 2.61
CA THR A 203 -8.29 -17.84 3.60
C THR A 203 -7.92 -19.32 3.61
N GLU A 204 -8.82 -20.21 3.20
CA GLU A 204 -8.57 -21.66 3.14
C GLU A 204 -7.84 -22.08 1.85
N THR A 205 -7.62 -21.16 0.90
CA THR A 205 -6.96 -21.47 -0.37
C THR A 205 -5.44 -21.66 -0.21
N PRO A 206 -4.81 -22.54 -1.03
CA PRO A 206 -3.35 -22.72 -0.99
C PRO A 206 -2.58 -21.42 -1.27
N GLY A 207 -3.07 -20.59 -2.20
CA GLY A 207 -2.44 -19.33 -2.55
C GLY A 207 -2.41 -18.34 -1.39
N TYR A 208 -3.48 -18.26 -0.60
CA TYR A 208 -3.49 -17.48 0.64
C TYR A 208 -2.54 -18.05 1.67
N GLN A 209 -2.63 -19.36 1.95
CA GLN A 209 -1.78 -20.04 2.95
C GLN A 209 -0.28 -19.87 2.67
N ASN A 210 0.13 -19.90 1.40
CA ASN A 210 1.51 -19.66 0.97
C ASN A 210 2.02 -18.24 1.29
N MET A 211 1.13 -17.27 1.42
CA MET A 211 1.49 -15.87 1.70
C MET A 211 1.55 -15.55 3.19
N MET A 212 0.93 -16.36 4.04
CA MET A 212 0.69 -16.05 5.45
C MET A 212 1.93 -15.77 6.27
N GLU A 213 3.01 -16.54 6.06
CA GLU A 213 4.27 -16.31 6.78
C GLU A 213 4.94 -14.98 6.42
N ARG A 214 4.59 -14.41 5.26
CA ARG A 214 5.13 -13.17 4.72
C ARG A 214 4.17 -11.99 4.90
N THR A 215 2.95 -12.23 5.38
CA THR A 215 1.95 -11.19 5.65
C THR A 215 2.10 -10.66 7.07
N LYS A 216 2.39 -9.37 7.20
CA LYS A 216 2.50 -8.64 8.46
C LYS A 216 1.29 -7.74 8.64
N VAL A 217 0.55 -7.96 9.72
CA VAL A 217 -0.72 -7.30 10.01
C VAL A 217 -0.57 -6.34 11.19
N PHE A 218 -0.89 -5.07 10.96
CA PHE A 218 -0.83 -3.99 11.94
C PHE A 218 -2.24 -3.44 12.15
N ILE A 219 -2.81 -3.68 13.32
CA ILE A 219 -4.19 -3.23 13.65
C ILE A 219 -4.12 -2.36 14.90
N PRO A 220 -4.59 -1.10 14.83
CA PRO A 220 -4.70 -0.24 16.01
C PRO A 220 -5.64 -0.84 17.06
N GLN A 221 -5.37 -0.57 18.33
CA GLN A 221 -6.25 -1.00 19.42
C GLN A 221 -7.65 -0.40 19.24
N GLY A 222 -8.67 -1.26 19.28
CA GLY A 222 -10.07 -0.84 19.16
C GLY A 222 -10.56 -0.61 17.73
N SER A 223 -9.76 -0.94 16.71
CA SER A 223 -10.21 -0.83 15.32
C SER A 223 -11.39 -1.75 15.01
N ILE A 224 -12.43 -1.20 14.40
CA ILE A 224 -13.55 -1.96 13.84
C ILE A 224 -13.20 -2.50 12.45
N ILE A 225 -12.46 -1.73 11.65
CA ILE A 225 -12.13 -2.06 10.26
C ILE A 225 -11.22 -3.29 10.24
N GLY A 226 -10.11 -3.26 10.97
CA GLY A 226 -9.16 -4.37 11.05
C GLY A 226 -9.68 -5.66 11.69
N MET A 227 -10.91 -5.64 12.23
CA MET A 227 -11.58 -6.80 12.82
C MET A 227 -12.80 -7.28 12.02
N MET A 228 -13.01 -6.75 10.81
CA MET A 228 -14.24 -6.99 10.04
C MET A 228 -14.32 -8.38 9.39
N LEU A 229 -13.20 -8.92 8.88
CA LEU A 229 -13.10 -10.24 8.23
C LEU A 229 -11.92 -11.04 8.81
N GLU A 230 -11.59 -12.18 8.16
CA GLU A 230 -10.54 -13.08 8.62
C GLU A 230 -9.15 -12.51 8.33
N ILE A 231 -8.33 -12.48 9.37
CA ILE A 231 -6.95 -11.97 9.35
C ILE A 231 -5.98 -13.08 9.82
N PRO A 232 -4.70 -13.02 9.41
CA PRO A 232 -3.64 -13.89 9.95
C PRO A 232 -3.65 -14.00 11.49
N ASP A 233 -3.51 -15.23 12.01
CA ASP A 233 -3.45 -15.49 13.46
C ASP A 233 -2.26 -14.80 14.17
N LYS A 234 -1.14 -14.58 13.43
CA LYS A 234 0.02 -13.83 13.94
C LYS A 234 -0.25 -12.33 13.82
N LYS A 235 -0.76 -11.74 14.90
CA LYS A 235 -0.97 -10.30 15.04
C LYS A 235 0.28 -9.64 15.62
N SER A 236 0.71 -8.54 15.03
CA SER A 236 1.56 -7.58 15.71
C SER A 236 0.67 -6.41 16.10
N SER A 237 0.21 -6.38 17.36
CA SER A 237 -0.54 -5.24 17.88
C SER A 237 0.41 -4.07 18.12
N PHE A 238 0.17 -2.94 17.47
CA PHE A 238 0.93 -1.70 17.70
C PHE A 238 -0.03 -0.59 18.13
N GLU A 239 0.38 0.20 19.11
CA GLU A 239 -0.23 1.51 19.37
C GLU A 239 0.16 2.44 18.21
N ALA A 240 -0.77 2.71 17.30
CA ALA A 240 -0.64 3.88 16.44
C ALA A 240 -0.94 5.11 17.32
N PRO A 241 0.01 6.05 17.49
CA PRO A 241 -0.28 7.27 18.23
C PRO A 241 -1.34 8.10 17.47
N PRO A 242 -2.18 8.86 18.21
CA PRO A 242 -3.30 9.61 17.67
C PRO A 242 -2.91 10.69 16.64
#